data_AF-A0A4Y9M7V7-F1
#
_entry.id   AF-A0A4Y9M7V7-F1
#
_cell.length_a   1.000
_cell.length_b   1.000
_cell.length_c   1.000
_cell.angle_alpha   90.00
_cell.angle_beta   90.00
_cell.angle_gamma   90.00
#
_symmetry.space_group_name_H-M   'P 1'
#
loop_
_entity.id
_entity.type
_entity.pdbx_description
1 polymer ?
#
loop_
_entity_poly.entity_id
_entity_poly.type
_entity_poly.pdbx_seq_one_letter_code
_entity_poly.pdbx_strand_id
1 'polypeptide(L)'
;MMRKLDNRGMASFEFILVFVPLFTLMFAIIDLGRYAITMQSLRTLASVGARAVMISCYTPDVVQSPPQSPAGCTGDPLSVTAKQNAAPFLYFGHLTPTLTVGASTNNLTVTASQAGFTMLMPIWGTALNAPSASTSIPF
;
A
#
# COMPACT_ATOMS: atom_id res chain seq x y z
N MET A 1 10.58 -3.72 -64.75
CA MET A 1 11.11 -4.66 -63.74
C MET A 1 11.44 -3.87 -62.48
N MET A 2 10.45 -3.69 -61.59
CA MET A 2 10.65 -3.01 -60.29
C MET A 2 11.31 -3.99 -59.32
N ARG A 3 12.46 -3.55 -58.80
CA ARG A 3 13.41 -4.32 -58.01
C ARG A 3 12.90 -4.40 -56.56
N LYS A 4 13.13 -5.53 -55.88
CA LYS A 4 12.79 -5.91 -54.48
C LYS A 4 13.09 -4.84 -53.39
N LEU A 5 12.52 -3.64 -53.45
CA LEU A 5 12.69 -2.59 -52.43
C LEU A 5 11.58 -2.58 -51.37
N ASP A 6 10.41 -3.17 -51.63
CA ASP A 6 9.25 -3.11 -50.72
C ASP A 6 9.40 -3.88 -49.40
N ASN A 7 10.34 -4.83 -49.29
CA ASN A 7 10.53 -5.62 -48.06
C ASN A 7 11.60 -5.05 -47.11
N ARG A 8 12.21 -3.91 -47.43
CA ARG A 8 13.25 -3.31 -46.57
C ARG A 8 12.58 -2.62 -45.38
N GLY A 9 12.82 -3.15 -44.17
CA GLY A 9 12.30 -2.57 -42.92
C GLY A 9 11.01 -3.20 -42.39
N MET A 10 10.39 -4.12 -43.13
CA MET A 10 9.21 -4.89 -42.67
C MET A 10 9.51 -5.64 -41.36
N ALA A 11 10.68 -6.27 -41.26
CA ALA A 11 11.11 -6.97 -40.04
C ALA A 11 11.27 -6.02 -38.84
N SER A 12 11.79 -4.81 -39.04
CA SER A 12 11.92 -3.82 -37.96
C SER A 12 10.55 -3.29 -37.51
N PHE A 13 9.61 -3.13 -38.45
CA PHE A 13 8.26 -2.68 -38.15
C PHE A 13 7.46 -3.74 -37.39
N GLU A 14 7.51 -4.99 -37.84
CA GLU A 14 6.94 -6.14 -37.13
C GLU A 14 7.53 -6.28 -35.72
N PHE A 15 8.85 -6.10 -35.58
CA PHE A 15 9.50 -6.14 -34.29
C PHE A 15 8.98 -5.05 -33.35
N ILE A 16 8.87 -3.79 -33.79
CA ILE A 16 8.34 -2.71 -32.95
C ILE A 16 6.89 -2.97 -32.53
N LEU A 17 6.06 -3.46 -33.46
CA LEU A 17 4.66 -3.79 -33.18
C LEU A 17 4.49 -4.87 -32.10
N VAL A 18 5.45 -5.78 -31.95
CA VAL A 18 5.44 -6.81 -30.90
C VAL A 18 6.19 -6.37 -29.64
N PHE A 19 7.32 -5.68 -29.81
CA PHE A 19 8.20 -5.31 -28.70
C PHE A 19 7.55 -4.28 -27.78
N VAL A 20 6.91 -3.26 -28.33
CA VAL A 20 6.25 -2.22 -27.53
C VAL A 20 5.16 -2.80 -26.60
N PRO A 21 4.18 -3.59 -27.08
CA PRO A 21 3.17 -4.16 -26.18
C PRO A 21 3.76 -5.21 -25.23
N LEU A 22 4.75 -6.00 -25.66
CA LEU A 22 5.40 -6.99 -24.79
C LEU A 22 6.05 -6.35 -23.57
N PHE A 23 6.86 -5.30 -23.77
CA PHE A 23 7.52 -4.60 -22.66
C PHE A 23 6.52 -3.82 -21.82
N THR A 24 5.52 -3.19 -22.44
CA THR A 24 4.47 -2.48 -21.70
C THR A 24 3.73 -3.43 -20.76
N LEU A 25 3.37 -4.64 -21.23
CA LEU A 25 2.71 -5.66 -20.42
C LEU A 25 3.62 -6.20 -19.32
N MET A 26 4.90 -6.44 -19.61
CA MET A 26 5.88 -6.88 -18.62
C MET A 26 6.05 -5.86 -17.49
N PHE A 27 6.24 -4.57 -17.83
CA PHE A 27 6.35 -3.51 -16.83
C PHE A 27 5.05 -3.28 -16.06
N ALA A 28 3.90 -3.37 -16.73
CA ALA A 28 2.59 -3.27 -16.09
C ALA A 28 2.37 -4.36 -15.02
N ILE A 29 2.78 -5.61 -15.30
CA ILE A 29 2.70 -6.71 -14.33
C ILE A 29 3.60 -6.46 -13.12
N ILE A 30 4.83 -6.01 -13.33
CA ILE A 30 5.77 -5.73 -12.23
C ILE A 30 5.26 -4.58 -11.36
N ASP A 31 4.72 -3.52 -11.96
CA ASP A 31 4.19 -2.36 -11.25
C ASP A 31 2.97 -2.73 -10.40
N LEU A 32 2.04 -3.51 -10.97
CA LEU A 32 0.91 -4.08 -10.23
C LEU A 32 1.35 -5.05 -9.12
N GLY A 33 2.39 -5.84 -9.34
CA GLY A 33 2.96 -6.73 -8.33
C GLY A 33 3.49 -5.96 -7.12
N ARG A 34 4.27 -4.90 -7.36
CA ARG A 34 4.73 -4.00 -6.29
C ARG A 34 3.58 -3.37 -5.53
N TYR A 35 2.56 -2.90 -6.24
CA TYR A 35 1.36 -2.33 -5.62
C TYR A 35 0.60 -3.35 -4.76
N ALA A 36 0.41 -4.58 -5.25
CA ALA A 36 -0.28 -5.63 -4.51
C ALA A 36 0.47 -6.01 -3.21
N ILE A 37 1.80 -6.13 -3.26
CA ILE A 37 2.62 -6.39 -2.06
C ILE A 37 2.50 -5.22 -1.07
N THR A 38 2.50 -3.99 -1.57
CA THR A 38 2.33 -2.77 -0.75
C THR A 38 0.95 -2.77 -0.07
N MET A 39 -0.12 -3.08 -0.81
CA MET A 39 -1.47 -3.18 -0.25
C MET A 39 -1.62 -4.30 0.78
N GLN A 40 -1.03 -5.47 0.53
CA GLN A 40 -1.05 -6.57 1.48
C GLN A 40 -0.29 -6.22 2.77
N SER A 41 0.90 -5.64 2.64
CA SER A 41 1.70 -5.22 3.79
C SER A 41 1.06 -4.08 4.59
N LEU A 42 0.37 -3.12 3.93
CA LEU A 42 -0.42 -2.10 4.61
C LEU A 42 -1.58 -2.69 5.42
N ARG A 43 -2.29 -3.71 4.88
CA ARG A 43 -3.35 -4.41 5.61
C ARG A 43 -2.80 -5.14 6.83
N THR A 44 -1.66 -5.81 6.68
CA THR A 44 -0.97 -6.45 7.81
C THR A 44 -0.56 -5.42 8.85
N LEU A 45 -0.02 -4.26 8.43
CA LEU A 45 0.37 -3.20 9.34
C LEU A 45 -0.83 -2.60 10.09
N ALA A 46 -1.95 -2.35 9.41
CA ALA A 46 -3.19 -1.88 10.03
C ALA A 46 -3.75 -2.91 11.03
N SER A 47 -3.71 -4.20 10.71
CA SER A 47 -4.15 -5.28 11.61
C SER A 47 -3.28 -5.39 12.86
N VAL A 48 -1.96 -5.33 12.72
CA VAL A 48 -1.03 -5.31 13.86
C VAL A 48 -1.21 -4.04 14.69
N GLY A 49 -1.42 -2.89 14.03
CA GLY A 49 -1.76 -1.63 14.68
C GLY A 49 -3.02 -1.73 15.52
N ALA A 50 -4.08 -2.32 14.98
CA ALA A 50 -5.33 -2.54 15.70
C ALA A 50 -5.14 -3.45 16.92
N ARG A 51 -4.34 -4.52 16.77
CA ARG A 51 -4.00 -5.38 17.91
C ARG A 51 -3.21 -4.64 18.99
N ALA A 52 -2.28 -3.78 18.61
CA ALA A 52 -1.52 -2.97 19.57
C ALA A 52 -2.43 -2.02 20.34
N VAL A 53 -3.35 -1.31 19.65
CA VAL A 53 -4.36 -0.44 20.27
C VAL A 53 -5.23 -1.21 21.25
N MET A 54 -5.68 -2.41 20.87
CA MET A 54 -6.52 -3.25 21.73
C MET A 54 -5.82 -3.58 23.05
N ILE A 55 -4.51 -3.85 23.01
CA ILE A 55 -3.74 -4.26 24.18
C ILE A 55 -3.31 -3.06 25.03
N SER A 56 -2.83 -1.99 24.39
CA SER A 56 -2.18 -0.88 25.10
C SER A 56 -3.16 0.13 25.70
N CYS A 57 -4.32 0.32 25.08
CA CYS A 57 -5.24 1.40 25.44
C CYS A 57 -6.68 0.91 25.61
N TYR A 58 -7.21 0.17 24.64
CA TYR A 58 -8.61 -0.27 24.67
C TYR A 58 -8.92 -1.08 25.93
N THR A 59 -8.22 -2.20 26.14
CA THR A 59 -8.53 -3.14 27.22
C THR A 59 -8.40 -2.49 28.61
N PRO A 60 -7.34 -1.69 28.89
CA PRO A 60 -7.28 -0.89 30.11
C PRO A 60 -8.47 0.05 30.30
N ASP A 61 -8.90 0.75 29.25
CA ASP A 61 -9.97 1.75 29.35
C ASP A 61 -11.34 1.15 29.65
N VAL A 62 -11.66 -0.02 29.07
CA VAL A 62 -12.92 -0.71 29.35
C VAL A 62 -12.92 -1.52 30.65
N VAL A 63 -11.76 -1.98 31.13
CA VAL A 63 -11.65 -2.84 32.32
C VAL A 63 -11.44 -2.04 33.61
N GLN A 64 -10.93 -0.80 33.53
CA GLN A 64 -10.76 0.04 34.72
C GLN A 64 -12.10 0.41 35.37
N SER A 65 -12.07 0.75 36.66
CA SER A 65 -13.23 1.20 37.43
C SER A 65 -13.04 2.66 37.85
N PRO A 66 -13.87 3.60 37.38
CA PRO A 66 -15.02 3.43 36.48
C PRO A 66 -14.61 3.19 35.01
N PRO A 67 -15.39 2.42 34.22
CA PRO A 67 -15.10 2.21 32.80
C PRO A 67 -15.02 3.53 32.05
N GLN A 68 -14.02 3.69 31.20
CA GLN A 68 -13.88 4.86 30.32
C GLN A 68 -14.12 4.44 28.87
N SER A 69 -14.52 5.42 28.05
CA SER A 69 -14.66 5.20 26.62
C SER A 69 -13.27 5.08 25.97
N PRO A 70 -13.00 4.03 25.18
CA PRO A 70 -11.74 3.86 24.46
C PRO A 70 -11.62 4.83 23.25
N ALA A 71 -12.54 5.79 23.09
CA ALA A 71 -12.45 6.85 22.09
C ALA A 71 -11.17 7.72 22.22
N GLY A 72 -10.52 7.71 23.39
CA GLY A 72 -9.23 8.38 23.61
C GLY A 72 -8.04 7.68 22.96
N CYS A 73 -8.18 6.41 22.55
CA CYS A 73 -7.13 5.59 21.97
C CYS A 73 -6.80 5.99 20.52
N THR A 74 -6.16 7.14 20.36
CA THR A 74 -5.79 7.74 19.07
C THR A 74 -4.27 7.88 18.91
N GLY A 75 -3.82 8.15 17.69
CA GLY A 75 -2.40 8.38 17.39
C GLY A 75 -1.71 7.16 16.79
N ASP A 76 -0.40 7.04 17.03
CA ASP A 76 0.45 5.99 16.45
C ASP A 76 0.76 4.91 17.50
N PRO A 77 0.18 3.71 17.39
CA PRO A 77 0.28 2.68 18.42
C PRO A 77 1.58 1.87 18.36
N LEU A 78 2.39 2.02 17.30
CA LEU A 78 3.62 1.25 17.11
C LEU A 78 4.84 2.17 17.01
N SER A 79 5.96 1.74 17.61
CA SER A 79 7.27 2.33 17.33
C SER A 79 7.72 2.05 15.89
N VAL A 80 8.63 2.86 15.36
CA VAL A 80 9.19 2.69 14.00
C VAL A 80 9.74 1.28 13.78
N THR A 81 10.46 0.74 14.75
CA THR A 81 11.02 -0.63 14.68
C THR A 81 9.93 -1.70 14.63
N ALA A 82 8.85 -1.54 15.40
CA ALA A 82 7.73 -2.50 15.39
C ALA A 82 7.01 -2.49 14.04
N LYS A 83 6.82 -1.31 13.43
CA LYS A 83 6.24 -1.19 12.08
C LYS A 83 7.11 -1.87 11.02
N GLN A 84 8.43 -1.66 11.10
CA GLN A 84 9.37 -2.28 10.18
C GLN A 84 9.40 -3.80 10.30
N ASN A 85 9.29 -4.34 11.52
CA ASN A 85 9.18 -5.78 11.74
C ASN A 85 7.85 -6.36 11.22
N ALA A 86 6.75 -5.62 11.36
CA ALA A 86 5.43 -6.06 10.90
C ALA A 86 5.27 -6.00 9.38
N ALA A 87 5.87 -5.01 8.73
CA ALA A 87 5.73 -4.76 7.29
C ALA A 87 7.04 -4.24 6.67
N PRO A 88 8.08 -5.09 6.55
CA PRO A 88 9.41 -4.66 6.11
C PRO A 88 9.42 -4.13 4.66
N PHE A 89 8.53 -4.65 3.81
CA PHE A 89 8.41 -4.21 2.42
C PHE A 89 8.00 -2.75 2.26
N LEU A 90 7.32 -2.16 3.25
CA LEU A 90 6.93 -0.75 3.22
C LEU A 90 8.11 0.20 3.46
N TYR A 91 9.22 -0.31 3.98
CA TYR A 91 10.44 0.46 4.27
C TYR A 91 11.49 0.34 3.15
N PHE A 92 11.23 -0.47 2.12
CA PHE A 92 12.13 -0.58 0.98
C PHE A 92 12.15 0.73 0.17
N GLY A 93 13.34 1.17 -0.23
CA GLY A 93 13.51 2.39 -1.02
C GLY A 93 13.33 3.69 -0.23
N HIS A 94 13.66 3.70 1.07
CA HIS A 94 13.54 4.86 1.98
C HIS A 94 12.10 5.37 2.18
N LEU A 95 11.15 4.51 1.87
CA LEU A 95 9.74 4.74 2.11
C LEU A 95 9.44 4.65 3.61
N THR A 96 8.55 5.51 4.11
CA THR A 96 8.14 5.53 5.52
C THR A 96 6.61 5.41 5.61
N PRO A 97 6.07 4.25 6.00
CA PRO A 97 4.63 4.12 6.20
C PRO A 97 4.19 4.93 7.42
N THR A 98 3.02 5.54 7.31
CA THR A 98 2.34 6.15 8.45
C THR A 98 1.27 5.19 8.97
N LEU A 99 1.07 5.21 10.28
CA LEU A 99 0.03 4.45 10.96
C LEU A 99 -0.68 5.42 11.90
N THR A 100 -1.98 5.57 11.74
CA THR A 100 -2.78 6.49 12.54
C THR A 100 -4.05 5.80 13.01
N VAL A 101 -4.43 6.08 14.24
CA VAL A 101 -5.68 5.61 14.84
C VAL A 101 -6.58 6.82 15.00
N GLY A 102 -7.67 6.84 14.26
CA GLY A 102 -8.74 7.84 14.38
C GLY A 102 -9.89 7.28 15.18
N ALA A 103 -10.47 8.09 16.06
CA ALA A 103 -11.69 7.73 16.77
C ALA A 103 -12.91 8.31 16.06
N SER A 104 -13.99 7.54 16.04
CA SER A 104 -15.34 7.96 15.66
C SER A 104 -16.30 7.51 16.75
N THR A 105 -17.58 7.89 16.65
CA THR A 105 -18.58 7.72 17.71
C THR A 105 -18.70 6.28 18.23
N ASN A 106 -18.51 5.27 17.37
CA ASN A 106 -18.70 3.84 17.71
C ASN A 106 -17.52 2.94 17.27
N ASN A 107 -16.42 3.51 16.80
CA ASN A 107 -15.31 2.73 16.24
C ASN A 107 -13.97 3.47 16.26
N LEU A 108 -12.89 2.73 16.49
CA LEU A 108 -11.53 3.17 16.20
C LEU A 108 -11.17 2.70 14.80
N THR A 109 -10.65 3.59 13.97
CA THR A 109 -10.18 3.29 12.62
C THR A 109 -8.67 3.39 12.59
N VAL A 110 -8.01 2.24 12.44
CA VAL A 110 -6.56 2.15 12.29
C VAL A 110 -6.25 2.19 10.82
N THR A 111 -5.57 3.24 10.37
CA THR A 111 -5.22 3.47 8.96
C THR A 111 -3.71 3.39 8.80
N ALA A 112 -3.25 2.48 7.95
CA ALA A 112 -1.88 2.44 7.46
C ALA A 112 -1.83 3.08 6.07
N SER A 113 -0.86 3.94 5.80
CA SER A 113 -0.71 4.55 4.48
C SER A 113 0.74 4.68 4.03
N GLN A 114 0.95 4.61 2.72
CA GLN A 114 2.27 4.74 2.10
C GLN A 114 2.30 5.92 1.13
N ALA A 115 2.36 7.15 1.66
CA ALA A 115 2.27 8.37 0.84
C ALA A 115 3.36 8.48 -0.24
N GLY A 116 4.55 7.91 0.00
CA GLY A 116 5.67 7.94 -0.95
C GLY A 116 5.59 6.90 -2.06
N PHE A 117 4.59 6.00 -2.09
CA PHE A 117 4.47 5.04 -3.18
C PHE A 117 3.91 5.71 -4.43
N THR A 118 4.66 5.59 -5.52
CA THR A 118 4.25 6.00 -6.86
C THR A 118 4.38 4.84 -7.83
N MET A 119 3.40 4.73 -8.74
CA MET A 119 3.49 3.83 -9.88
C MET A 119 4.63 4.28 -10.81
N LEU A 120 5.37 3.32 -11.33
CA LEU A 120 6.49 3.59 -12.25
C LEU A 120 5.99 3.85 -13.68
N MET A 121 4.92 3.16 -14.09
CA MET A 121 4.39 3.27 -15.44
C MET A 121 3.33 4.38 -15.53
N PRO A 122 3.39 5.25 -16.56
CA PRO A 122 2.47 6.38 -16.70
C PRO A 122 1.02 5.95 -17.02
N ILE A 123 0.81 4.69 -17.42
CA ILE A 123 -0.50 4.14 -17.81
C ILE A 123 -1.53 4.14 -16.67
N TRP A 124 -1.08 4.22 -15.41
CA TRP A 124 -1.94 4.22 -14.22
C TRP A 124 -2.37 5.62 -13.76
N GLY A 125 -1.77 6.68 -14.32
CA GLY A 125 -1.93 8.04 -13.82
C GLY A 125 -1.56 8.14 -12.33
N THR A 126 -2.41 8.79 -11.54
CA THR A 126 -2.21 8.96 -10.09
C THR A 126 -3.15 8.11 -9.24
N ALA A 127 -4.04 7.33 -9.86
CA ALA A 127 -5.11 6.62 -9.16
C ALA A 127 -4.62 5.57 -8.15
N LEU A 128 -3.44 5.00 -8.40
CA LEU A 128 -2.84 3.95 -7.56
C LEU A 128 -1.62 4.46 -6.75
N ASN A 129 -1.42 5.78 -6.70
CA ASN A 129 -0.40 6.39 -5.85
C ASN A 129 -0.92 6.52 -4.42
N ALA A 130 0.00 6.60 -3.46
CA ALA A 130 -0.31 6.77 -2.03
C ALA A 130 -1.38 5.77 -1.49
N PRO A 131 -1.19 4.45 -1.65
CA PRO A 131 -2.13 3.46 -1.18
C PRO A 131 -2.29 3.52 0.34
N SER A 132 -3.50 3.21 0.79
CA SER A 132 -3.86 3.12 2.20
C SER A 132 -4.77 1.91 2.46
N ALA A 133 -4.68 1.39 3.68
CA ALA A 133 -5.55 0.32 4.17
C ALA A 133 -5.98 0.64 5.60
N SER A 134 -7.22 0.29 5.94
CA SER A 134 -7.78 0.54 7.27
C SER A 134 -8.46 -0.69 7.86
N THR A 135 -8.45 -0.75 9.19
CA THR A 135 -9.16 -1.74 10.01
C THR A 135 -9.93 -1.00 11.09
N SER A 136 -11.18 -1.42 11.34
CA SER A 136 -12.01 -0.87 12.42
C SER A 136 -12.03 -1.78 13.65
N ILE A 137 -11.97 -1.16 14.83
CA ILE A 137 -12.22 -1.79 16.12
C ILE A 137 -13.52 -1.20 16.66
N PRO A 138 -14.62 -1.97 16.76
CA PRO A 138 -15.86 -1.49 17.38
C PRO A 138 -15.70 -1.41 18.91
N PHE A 139 -16.35 -0.43 19.52
CA PHE A 139 -16.47 -0.29 20.97
C PHE A 139 -17.81 0.29 21.38
#